data_AF-A0A7Y4IKX6-F1
#
_entry.id   AF-A0A7Y4IKX6-F1
#
_cell.length_a   1.000
_cell.length_b   1.000
_cell.length_c   1.000
_cell.angle_alpha   90.00
_cell.angle_beta   90.00
_cell.angle_gamma   90.00
#
_symmetry.space_group_name_H-M   'P 1'
#
loop_
_entity.id
_entity.type
_entity.pdbx_description
1 polymer ?
#
loop_
_entity_poly.entity_id
_entity_poly.type
_entity_poly.pdbx_seq_one_letter_code
_entity_poly.pdbx_strand_id
1 'polypeptide(L)'
;MTWAVIRYHPPGPFQLVGRKARHRTMDAWTLEGARITDPDTLSRLREMLANESPLIIEHRFYRETRAPHRFICDDADVLDEYLQESRPGDSFCVWSYKSLCRGDNLLLQGKMPDAQGRTPRGGVA
;
A
#
# COMPACT_ATOMS: atom_id res chain seq x y z
N MET A 1 -47.74 19.27 -8.67
CA MET A 1 -46.72 18.57 -9.46
C MET A 1 -46.02 19.56 -10.35
N THR A 2 -44.73 19.81 -10.13
CA THR A 2 -43.91 20.76 -10.88
C THR A 2 -42.66 20.02 -11.36
N TRP A 3 -42.50 19.89 -12.67
CA TRP A 3 -41.33 19.27 -13.28
C TRP A 3 -40.24 20.32 -13.47
N ALA A 4 -39.05 20.08 -12.90
CA ALA A 4 -37.87 20.88 -13.17
C ALA A 4 -37.19 20.34 -14.43
N VAL A 5 -37.05 21.18 -15.46
CA VAL A 5 -36.30 20.86 -16.68
C VAL A 5 -34.83 21.19 -16.44
N ILE A 6 -33.99 20.15 -16.35
CA ILE A 6 -32.53 20.30 -16.31
C ILE A 6 -32.06 20.50 -17.76
N ARG A 7 -31.53 21.68 -18.08
CA ARG A 7 -30.89 21.92 -19.39
C ARG A 7 -29.46 21.37 -19.34
N TYR A 8 -29.15 20.47 -20.27
CA TYR A 8 -27.79 19.98 -20.49
C TYR A 8 -26.96 21.05 -21.21
N HIS A 9 -25.82 21.42 -20.62
CA HIS A 9 -24.77 22.19 -21.30
C HIS A 9 -23.62 21.23 -21.64
N PRO A 10 -23.26 21.07 -22.93
CA PRO A 10 -22.10 20.29 -23.29
C PRO A 10 -20.81 20.98 -22.79
N PRO A 11 -19.83 20.25 -22.24
CA PRO A 11 -18.54 20.84 -21.91
C PRO A 11 -17.85 21.30 -23.20
N GLY A 12 -17.28 22.51 -23.17
CA GLY A 12 -16.49 23.07 -24.26
C GLY A 12 -15.25 22.21 -24.59
N PRO A 13 -14.56 22.50 -25.70
CA PRO A 13 -13.44 21.69 -26.16
C PRO A 13 -12.35 21.61 -25.08
N PHE A 14 -11.99 20.39 -24.70
CA PHE A 14 -10.88 20.11 -23.79
C PHE A 14 -9.58 20.62 -24.39
N GLN A 15 -9.05 21.74 -23.88
CA GLN A 15 -7.68 22.13 -24.15
C GLN A 15 -6.74 21.16 -23.43
N LEU A 16 -6.04 20.35 -24.21
CA LEU A 16 -4.95 19.52 -23.73
C LEU A 16 -3.78 20.45 -23.38
N VAL A 17 -3.77 20.97 -22.15
CA VAL A 17 -2.61 21.68 -21.62
C VAL A 17 -1.52 20.63 -21.42
N GLY A 18 -0.62 20.53 -22.41
CA GLY A 18 0.58 19.71 -22.30
C GLY A 18 1.30 20.08 -21.01
N ARG A 19 1.30 19.17 -20.03
CA ARG A 19 2.14 19.31 -18.85
C ARG A 19 3.58 19.30 -19.35
N LYS A 20 4.23 20.47 -19.35
CA LYS A 20 5.70 20.56 -19.45
C LYS A 20 6.26 19.56 -18.44
N ALA A 21 7.00 18.57 -18.90
CA ALA A 21 7.78 17.70 -18.03
C ALA A 21 8.71 18.63 -17.24
N ARG A 22 8.41 18.81 -15.95
CA ARG A 22 9.33 19.48 -15.04
C ARG A 22 10.59 18.65 -15.06
N HIS A 23 11.67 19.23 -15.58
CA HIS A 23 13.02 18.70 -15.43
C HIS A 23 13.19 18.42 -13.93
N ARG A 24 13.22 17.14 -13.54
CA ARG A 24 13.47 16.76 -12.15
C ARG A 24 14.89 17.21 -11.85
N THR A 25 15.00 18.26 -11.05
CA THR A 25 16.21 18.62 -10.31
C THR A 25 16.83 17.34 -9.76
N MET A 26 18.16 17.19 -9.89
CA MET A 26 18.85 16.01 -9.38
C MET A 26 18.47 15.81 -7.91
N ASP A 27 18.04 14.60 -7.55
CA ASP A 27 17.68 14.28 -6.17
C ASP A 27 18.93 14.44 -5.28
N ALA A 28 18.79 15.12 -4.15
CA ALA A 28 19.88 15.44 -3.23
C ALA A 28 20.24 14.22 -2.36
N TRP A 29 20.92 13.24 -2.96
CA TRP A 29 21.39 12.04 -2.25
C TRP A 29 22.31 12.40 -1.08
N THR A 30 22.11 11.75 0.06
CA THR A 30 22.85 11.99 1.32
C THR A 30 23.30 10.69 1.96
N LEU A 31 24.35 10.76 2.78
CA LEU A 31 24.83 9.66 3.62
C LEU A 31 24.13 9.60 5.00
N GLU A 32 23.29 10.58 5.33
CA GLU A 32 22.66 10.71 6.65
C GLU A 32 21.17 10.28 6.65
N GLY A 33 20.65 9.80 5.51
CA GLY A 33 19.28 9.32 5.40
C GLY A 33 19.07 7.97 6.09
N ALA A 34 17.86 7.75 6.61
CA ALA A 34 17.44 6.47 7.17
C ALA A 34 17.43 5.38 6.09
N ARG A 35 17.97 4.19 6.39
CA ARG A 35 18.02 3.07 5.46
C ARG A 35 17.26 1.88 6.02
N ILE A 36 16.43 1.27 5.19
CA ILE A 36 15.74 0.03 5.55
C ILE A 36 16.73 -1.12 5.77
N THR A 37 17.91 -1.04 5.15
CA THR A 37 18.99 -2.02 5.22
C THR A 37 19.94 -1.80 6.39
N ASP A 38 19.73 -0.77 7.23
CA ASP A 38 20.56 -0.59 8.42
C ASP A 38 20.40 -1.83 9.34
N PRO A 39 21.50 -2.40 9.89
CA PRO A 39 21.43 -3.66 10.65
C PRO A 39 20.45 -3.63 11.82
N ASP A 40 20.36 -2.50 12.52
CA ASP A 40 19.43 -2.32 13.65
C ASP A 40 17.98 -2.32 13.17
N THR A 41 17.70 -1.68 12.03
CA THR A 41 16.37 -1.68 11.39
C THR A 41 15.96 -3.09 10.99
N LEU A 42 16.85 -3.84 10.32
CA LEU A 42 16.58 -5.23 9.92
C LEU A 42 16.38 -6.14 11.13
N SER A 43 17.24 -6.02 12.15
CA SER A 43 17.10 -6.75 13.42
C SER A 43 15.71 -6.51 14.04
N ARG A 44 15.26 -5.25 14.07
CA ARG A 44 13.94 -4.90 14.62
C ARG A 44 12.79 -5.49 13.79
N LEU A 45 12.87 -5.44 12.46
CA LEU A 45 11.85 -6.02 11.58
C LEU A 45 11.73 -7.53 11.79
N ARG A 46 12.87 -8.24 11.90
CA ARG A 46 12.90 -9.69 12.18
C ARG A 46 12.32 -10.02 13.54
N GLU A 47 12.66 -9.26 14.58
CA GLU A 47 12.07 -9.43 15.91
C GLU A 47 10.54 -9.25 15.89
N MET A 48 10.05 -8.22 15.19
CA MET A 48 8.61 -7.97 15.06
C MET A 48 7.90 -9.13 14.35
N LEU A 49 8.47 -9.64 13.24
CA LEU A 49 7.92 -10.79 12.51
C LEU A 49 7.89 -12.05 13.37
N ALA A 50 8.97 -12.32 14.11
CA ALA A 50 9.09 -13.53 14.92
C ALA A 50 8.16 -13.53 16.14
N ASN A 51 8.03 -12.39 16.83
CA ASN A 51 7.47 -12.37 18.18
C ASN A 51 6.20 -11.54 18.31
N GLU A 52 5.98 -10.56 17.44
CA GLU A 52 4.95 -9.54 17.65
C GLU A 52 3.79 -9.71 16.67
N SER A 53 4.04 -9.59 15.37
CA SER A 53 3.00 -9.45 14.35
C SER A 53 3.57 -9.62 12.95
N PRO A 54 2.78 -10.17 12.00
CA PRO A 54 2.99 -9.90 10.59
C PRO A 54 3.09 -8.39 10.31
N LEU A 55 3.79 -8.04 9.25
CA LEU A 55 4.02 -6.67 8.82
C LEU A 55 3.19 -6.36 7.58
N ILE A 56 2.58 -5.18 7.55
CA ILE A 56 2.08 -4.58 6.32
C ILE A 56 3.22 -3.76 5.75
N ILE A 57 3.63 -4.07 4.52
CA ILE A 57 4.73 -3.39 3.84
C ILE A 57 4.16 -2.64 2.64
N GLU A 58 4.43 -1.34 2.56
CA GLU A 58 4.24 -0.54 1.36
C GLU A 58 5.59 -0.22 0.74
N HIS A 59 5.81 -0.71 -0.48
CA HIS A 59 6.96 -0.40 -1.30
C HIS A 59 6.59 0.67 -2.33
N ARG A 60 7.29 1.81 -2.27
CA ARG A 60 7.22 2.91 -3.23
C ARG A 60 8.44 2.88 -4.15
N PHE A 61 8.19 2.52 -5.40
CA PHE A 61 9.22 2.43 -6.44
C PHE A 61 9.69 3.82 -6.86
N TYR A 62 11.00 4.04 -6.73
CA TYR A 62 11.59 5.32 -7.02
C TYR A 62 11.82 5.52 -8.52
N ARG A 63 11.31 6.65 -9.04
CA ARG A 63 11.35 7.03 -10.47
C ARG A 63 10.62 6.09 -11.43
N GLU A 64 9.81 5.17 -10.93
CA GLU A 64 8.95 4.34 -11.76
C GLU A 64 7.56 4.96 -11.94
N THR A 65 6.91 4.67 -13.07
CA THR A 65 5.55 5.12 -13.37
C THR A 65 4.51 4.09 -12.90
N ARG A 66 4.67 3.59 -11.68
CA ARG A 66 3.76 2.59 -11.08
C ARG A 66 3.29 3.03 -9.70
N ALA A 67 2.11 2.54 -9.32
CA ALA A 67 1.58 2.75 -7.98
C ALA A 67 2.41 1.98 -6.93
N PRO A 68 2.42 2.43 -5.67
CA PRO A 68 3.01 1.67 -4.57
C PRO A 68 2.45 0.25 -4.50
N HIS A 69 3.31 -0.72 -4.22
CA HIS A 69 2.93 -2.10 -3.96
C HIS A 69 2.72 -2.29 -2.45
N ARG A 70 1.65 -2.97 -2.06
CA ARG A 70 1.38 -3.30 -0.65
C ARG A 70 1.14 -4.78 -0.50
N PHE A 71 1.76 -5.38 0.51
CA PHE A 71 1.57 -6.78 0.84
C PHE A 71 1.74 -7.00 2.34
N ILE A 72 1.28 -8.15 2.82
CA ILE A 72 1.50 -8.63 4.18
C ILE A 72 2.67 -9.60 4.12
N CYS A 73 3.63 -9.41 5.01
CA CYS A 73 4.79 -10.25 5.19
C CYS A 73 4.73 -10.83 6.60
N ASP A 74 4.78 -12.14 6.72
CA ASP A 74 4.75 -12.89 7.97
C ASP A 74 6.00 -13.76 8.16
N ASP A 75 6.97 -13.65 7.25
CA ASP A 75 8.18 -14.44 7.22
C ASP A 75 9.42 -13.57 6.95
N ALA A 76 10.49 -13.81 7.73
CA ALA A 76 11.70 -12.99 7.68
C ALA A 76 12.57 -13.29 6.45
N ASP A 77 12.61 -14.53 5.97
CA ASP A 77 13.38 -14.90 4.78
C ASP A 77 12.72 -14.29 3.53
N VAL A 78 11.39 -14.32 3.47
CA VAL A 78 10.61 -13.64 2.41
C VAL A 78 10.86 -12.13 2.42
N LEU A 79 10.98 -11.51 3.60
CA LEU A 79 11.33 -10.08 3.70
C LEU A 79 12.72 -9.81 3.13
N ASP A 80 13.71 -10.61 3.53
CA ASP A 80 15.09 -10.45 3.07
C ASP A 80 15.20 -10.62 1.55
N GLU A 81 14.56 -11.64 0.97
CA GLU A 81 14.48 -11.85 -0.48
C GLU A 81 13.83 -10.65 -1.18
N TYR A 82 12.72 -10.13 -0.64
CA TYR A 82 12.04 -8.97 -1.22
C TYR A 82 12.90 -7.70 -1.21
N LEU A 83 13.65 -7.47 -0.13
CA LEU A 83 14.54 -6.31 -0.03
C LEU A 83 15.74 -6.43 -0.99
N GLN A 84 16.21 -7.64 -1.28
CA GLN A 84 17.30 -7.87 -2.26
C GLN A 84 16.90 -7.51 -3.70
N GLU A 85 15.63 -7.65 -4.07
CA GLU A 85 15.12 -7.27 -5.39
C GLU A 85 14.91 -5.75 -5.57
N SER A 86 15.09 -4.97 -4.50
CA SER A 86 14.78 -3.54 -4.46
C SER A 86 15.89 -2.69 -5.09
N ARG A 87 15.53 -1.48 -5.53
CA ARG A 87 16.44 -0.56 -6.25
C ARG A 87 16.86 0.61 -5.35
N PRO A 88 18.05 1.20 -5.58
CA PRO A 88 18.45 2.41 -4.88
C PRO A 88 17.42 3.54 -5.02
N GLY A 89 17.01 4.09 -3.88
CA GLY A 89 16.02 5.16 -3.78
C GLY A 89 14.60 4.67 -3.51
N ASP A 90 14.32 3.37 -3.67
CA ASP A 90 13.05 2.77 -3.27
C ASP A 90 12.78 3.04 -1.79
N SER A 91 11.51 3.30 -1.46
CA SER A 91 11.11 3.69 -0.12
C SER A 91 10.10 2.69 0.43
N PHE A 92 10.27 2.33 1.70
CA PHE A 92 9.44 1.37 2.41
C PHE A 92 8.73 2.06 3.57
N CYS A 93 7.44 1.78 3.72
CA CYS A 93 6.68 2.08 4.92
C CYS A 93 6.19 0.76 5.50
N VAL A 94 6.40 0.57 6.80
CA VAL A 94 6.10 -0.68 7.48
C VAL A 94 5.18 -0.41 8.66
N TRP A 95 4.12 -1.20 8.79
CA TRP A 95 3.19 -1.14 9.91
C TRP A 95 2.96 -2.53 10.50
N SER A 96 2.65 -2.59 11.80
CA SER A 96 2.19 -3.82 12.44
C SER A 96 0.78 -4.17 11.95
N TYR A 97 0.62 -5.36 11.38
CA TYR A 97 -0.69 -5.89 10.99
C TYR A 97 -1.66 -5.92 12.18
N LYS A 98 -1.25 -6.49 13.32
CA LYS A 98 -2.10 -6.59 14.52
C LYS A 98 -2.51 -5.22 15.07
N SER A 99 -1.68 -4.20 14.92
CA SER A 99 -2.00 -2.85 15.41
C SER A 99 -3.03 -2.13 14.55
N LEU A 100 -3.03 -2.37 13.24
CA LEU A 100 -3.91 -1.68 12.28
C LEU A 100 -5.15 -2.49 11.91
N CYS A 101 -5.01 -3.80 11.66
CA CYS A 101 -6.09 -4.69 11.23
C CYS A 101 -6.89 -5.22 12.42
N ARG A 102 -7.51 -4.29 13.14
CA ARG A 102 -8.34 -4.55 14.31
C ARG A 102 -9.82 -4.46 13.95
N GLY A 103 -10.68 -5.07 14.76
CA GLY A 103 -12.13 -5.07 14.55
C GLY A 103 -12.75 -3.67 14.56
N ASP A 104 -12.21 -2.73 15.34
CA ASP A 104 -12.65 -1.33 15.36
C ASP A 104 -12.31 -0.56 14.07
N ASN A 105 -11.34 -1.05 13.29
CA ASN A 105 -10.97 -0.52 11.99
C ASN A 105 -11.60 -1.31 10.82
N LEU A 106 -12.43 -2.32 11.10
CA LEU A 106 -13.06 -3.15 10.09
C LEU A 106 -14.21 -2.39 9.41
N LEU A 107 -14.10 -2.17 8.09
CA LEU A 107 -15.17 -1.51 7.34
C LEU A 107 -16.36 -2.43 7.10
N LEU A 108 -16.10 -3.70 6.75
CA LEU A 108 -17.11 -4.69 6.40
C LEU A 108 -16.60 -6.10 6.75
N GLN A 109 -17.51 -6.97 7.17
CA GLN A 109 -17.25 -8.41 7.34
C GLN A 109 -18.31 -9.20 6.56
N GLY A 110 -17.90 -10.26 5.88
CA GLY A 110 -18.80 -11.12 5.13
C GLY A 110 -18.21 -12.51 4.95
N LYS A 111 -19.09 -13.49 4.71
CA LYS A 111 -18.70 -14.85 4.31
C LYS A 111 -19.11 -15.05 2.86
N MET A 112 -18.24 -15.66 2.07
CA MET A 112 -18.57 -16.03 0.70
C MET A 112 -19.69 -17.09 0.74
N PRO A 113 -20.82 -16.90 0.04
CA PRO A 113 -21.85 -17.91 -0.04
C PRO A 113 -21.39 -19.13 -0.85
N ASP A 114 -22.02 -20.29 -0.58
CA ASP A 114 -21.93 -21.45 -1.45
C ASP A 114 -22.69 -21.22 -2.78
N ALA A 115 -22.68 -22.24 -3.67
CA ALA A 115 -23.37 -22.19 -4.95
C ALA A 115 -24.91 -22.01 -4.83
N GLN A 116 -25.48 -22.19 -3.64
CA GLN A 116 -26.90 -22.00 -3.35
C GLN A 116 -27.18 -20.70 -2.59
N GLY A 117 -26.18 -19.82 -2.41
CA GLY A 117 -26.34 -18.55 -1.72
C GLY A 117 -26.27 -18.63 -0.18
N ARG A 118 -25.92 -19.77 0.40
CA ARG A 118 -25.91 -19.98 1.87
C ARG A 118 -24.53 -19.68 2.46
N THR A 119 -24.49 -19.17 3.69
CA THR A 119 -23.25 -18.97 4.46
C THR A 119 -23.30 -19.77 5.77
N PRO A 120 -22.16 -20.26 6.27
CA PRO A 120 -22.13 -21.01 7.54
C PRO A 120 -22.41 -20.09 8.74
N ARG A 121 -23.16 -20.60 9.72
CA ARG A 121 -23.46 -19.86 10.98
C ARG A 121 -22.25 -19.80 11.92
N GLY A 122 -21.46 -20.86 11.98
CA GLY A 122 -20.24 -20.92 12.81
C GLY A 122 -19.15 -19.99 12.30
N GLY A 123 -18.25 -19.57 13.18
CA GLY A 123 -17.11 -18.74 12.84
C GLY A 123 -15.99 -19.52 12.15
N VAL A 124 -15.22 -18.82 11.33
CA VAL A 124 -13.78 -19.10 11.22
C VAL A 124 -13.17 -18.21 12.30
N ALA A 125 -12.56 -18.82 13.30
CA ALA A 125 -11.83 -18.07 14.33
C ALA A 125 -10.53 -17.54 13.73
#